data_AF-A0A662JRS0-F1
#
_entry.id   AF-A0A662JRS0-F1
#
_cell.length_a   1.000
_cell.length_b   1.000
_cell.length_c   1.000
_cell.angle_alpha   90.00
_cell.angle_beta   90.00
_cell.angle_gamma   90.00
#
_symmetry.space_group_name_H-M   'P 1'
#
loop_
_entity.id
_entity.type
_entity.pdbx_description
1 polymer ?
#
loop_
_entity_poly.entity_id
_entity_poly.type
_entity_poly.pdbx_seq_one_letter_code
_entity_poly.pdbx_strand_id
1 'polypeptide(L)'
;MKPRYKPSEAALKVLSSIYGSEVERVVEALSSPGEWYTIRVNTLKAPPDEVVNALLEMGLEAKLVAGVEEAVQIRVLGPFDVLELEKKVVVDKPTAESVMVGADVYIPGVKSMKGVRRGDEVSVVSPRGDLVAVGRAVIDGRELFRLRRGLAVENLKSPYKI
;
A
#
# COMPACT_ATOMS: atom_id res chain seq x y z
N MET A 1 7.97 17.81 0.20
CA MET A 1 8.27 16.52 -0.47
C MET A 1 7.61 16.56 -1.85
N LYS A 2 8.19 16.00 -2.94
CA LYS A 2 7.43 15.95 -4.21
C LYS A 2 6.27 14.96 -4.05
N PRO A 3 5.01 15.34 -4.36
CA PRO A 3 3.88 14.42 -4.21
C PRO A 3 4.04 13.20 -5.12
N ARG A 4 3.74 12.00 -4.56
CA ARG A 4 3.75 10.74 -5.30
C ARG A 4 2.61 10.70 -6.33
N TYR A 5 1.49 11.33 -6.01
CA TYR A 5 0.42 11.56 -6.97
C TYR A 5 0.75 12.79 -7.83
N LYS A 6 0.80 12.57 -9.15
CA LYS A 6 1.04 13.61 -10.14
C LYS A 6 -0.17 13.67 -11.07
N PRO A 7 -1.18 14.50 -10.78
CA PRO A 7 -2.30 14.70 -11.69
C PRO A 7 -1.80 15.30 -13.02
N SER A 8 -2.53 15.04 -14.11
CA SER A 8 -2.27 15.74 -15.37
C SER A 8 -2.51 17.24 -15.21
N GLU A 9 -1.90 18.06 -16.07
CA GLU A 9 -2.12 19.52 -16.06
C GLU A 9 -3.61 19.88 -16.19
N ALA A 10 -4.34 19.15 -17.03
CA ALA A 10 -5.79 19.32 -17.18
C ALA A 10 -6.55 19.02 -15.89
N ALA A 11 -6.21 17.92 -15.20
CA ALA A 11 -6.82 17.57 -13.92
C ALA A 11 -6.48 18.62 -12.84
N LEU A 12 -5.21 19.07 -12.79
CA LEU A 12 -4.77 20.08 -11.85
C LEU A 12 -5.53 21.40 -12.06
N LYS A 13 -5.75 21.83 -13.31
CA LYS A 13 -6.54 23.03 -13.63
C LYS A 13 -7.97 22.95 -13.09
N VAL A 14 -8.63 21.79 -13.25
CA VAL A 14 -9.98 21.56 -12.72
C VAL A 14 -9.97 21.57 -11.20
N LEU A 15 -9.02 20.88 -10.57
CA LEU A 15 -8.88 20.88 -9.11
C LEU A 15 -8.63 22.28 -8.56
N SER A 16 -7.77 23.07 -9.21
CA SER A 16 -7.51 24.47 -8.86
C SER A 16 -8.76 25.34 -8.94
N SER A 17 -9.65 25.13 -9.93
CA SER A 17 -10.91 25.89 -9.99
C SER A 17 -11.90 25.55 -8.87
N ILE A 18 -11.81 24.37 -8.27
CA ILE A 18 -12.71 23.92 -7.20
C ILE A 18 -12.15 24.26 -5.83
N TYR A 19 -10.88 23.92 -5.60
CA TYR A 19 -10.22 24.03 -4.30
C TYR A 19 -9.45 25.34 -4.11
N GLY A 20 -9.25 26.14 -5.17
CA GLY A 20 -8.55 27.42 -5.09
C GLY A 20 -7.12 27.26 -4.54
N SER A 21 -6.82 28.00 -3.47
CA SER A 21 -5.52 27.95 -2.77
C SER A 21 -5.24 26.61 -2.10
N GLU A 22 -6.25 25.76 -1.89
CA GLU A 22 -6.13 24.49 -1.18
C GLU A 22 -5.66 23.34 -2.07
N VAL A 23 -5.57 23.56 -3.39
CA VAL A 23 -5.30 22.50 -4.37
C VAL A 23 -4.01 21.73 -4.06
N GLU A 24 -2.95 22.42 -3.63
CA GLU A 24 -1.68 21.79 -3.30
C GLU A 24 -1.82 20.84 -2.10
N ARG A 25 -2.52 21.28 -1.05
CA ARG A 25 -2.79 20.46 0.14
C ARG A 25 -3.62 19.24 -0.19
N VAL A 26 -4.62 19.38 -1.05
CA VAL A 26 -5.47 18.26 -1.50
C VAL A 26 -4.65 17.26 -2.31
N VAL A 27 -3.82 17.72 -3.25
CA VAL A 27 -2.96 16.82 -4.06
C VAL A 27 -1.91 16.12 -3.20
N GLU A 28 -1.38 16.80 -2.19
CA GLU A 28 -0.47 16.21 -1.22
C GLU A 28 -1.18 15.13 -0.38
N ALA A 29 -2.35 15.41 0.17
CA ALA A 29 -3.13 14.45 0.95
C ALA A 29 -3.53 13.21 0.13
N LEU A 30 -3.86 13.38 -1.16
CA LEU A 30 -4.14 12.28 -2.09
C LEU A 30 -2.91 11.41 -2.42
N SER A 31 -1.70 11.85 -2.05
CA SER A 31 -0.46 11.10 -2.28
C SER A 31 -0.14 10.08 -1.17
N SER A 32 -0.93 10.05 -0.11
CA SER A 32 -0.78 9.16 1.05
C SER A 32 -2.08 8.40 1.34
N PRO A 33 -2.01 7.21 1.96
CA PRO A 33 -3.20 6.58 2.53
C PRO A 33 -3.79 7.48 3.62
N GLY A 34 -5.08 7.27 3.89
CA GLY A 34 -5.72 7.90 5.04
C GLY A 34 -5.11 7.40 6.36
N GLU A 35 -5.21 8.22 7.39
CA GLU A 35 -4.71 7.91 8.74
C GLU A 35 -5.36 6.68 9.40
N TRP A 36 -6.57 6.33 8.94
CA TRP A 36 -7.36 5.24 9.48
C TRP A 36 -7.88 4.36 8.35
N TYR A 37 -7.57 3.07 8.42
CA TYR A 37 -8.13 2.06 7.55
C TYR A 37 -9.46 1.57 8.14
N THR A 38 -10.57 1.84 7.45
CA THR A 38 -11.91 1.52 7.98
C THR A 38 -12.41 0.21 7.39
N ILE A 39 -12.83 -0.70 8.26
CA ILE A 39 -13.49 -1.96 7.90
C ILE A 39 -14.93 -1.96 8.41
N ARG A 40 -15.82 -2.61 7.64
CA ARG A 40 -17.17 -2.92 8.11
C ARG A 40 -17.16 -4.30 8.76
N VAL A 41 -17.55 -4.36 10.02
CA VAL A 41 -17.75 -5.60 10.77
C VAL A 41 -18.94 -6.35 10.20
N ASN A 42 -18.78 -7.67 10.03
CA ASN A 42 -19.90 -8.53 9.72
C ASN A 42 -20.64 -8.91 11.01
N THR A 43 -21.62 -8.09 11.39
CA THR A 43 -22.40 -8.25 12.62
C THR A 43 -23.25 -9.52 12.68
N LEU A 44 -23.39 -10.26 11.56
CA LEU A 44 -23.98 -11.60 11.54
C LEU A 44 -23.06 -12.68 12.14
N LYS A 45 -21.76 -12.37 12.31
CA LYS A 45 -20.75 -13.33 12.79
C LYS A 45 -20.13 -12.93 14.13
N ALA A 46 -19.96 -11.64 14.39
CA ALA A 46 -19.36 -11.13 15.61
C ALA A 46 -19.81 -9.68 15.86
N PRO A 47 -19.96 -9.26 17.13
CA PRO A 47 -20.21 -7.86 17.45
C PRO A 47 -18.95 -7.00 17.24
N PRO A 48 -19.09 -5.67 16.98
CA PRO A 48 -17.96 -4.81 16.63
C PRO A 48 -16.88 -4.67 17.71
N ASP A 49 -17.25 -4.69 18.99
CA ASP A 49 -16.35 -4.64 20.13
C ASP A 49 -15.45 -5.88 20.23
N GLU A 50 -16.00 -7.07 19.95
CA GLU A 50 -15.21 -8.31 19.87
C GLU A 50 -14.16 -8.22 18.74
N VAL A 51 -14.52 -7.65 17.59
CA VAL A 51 -13.57 -7.42 16.50
C VAL A 51 -12.48 -6.42 16.89
N VAL A 52 -12.81 -5.34 17.61
CA VAL A 52 -11.81 -4.40 18.12
C VAL A 52 -10.85 -5.11 19.08
N ASN A 53 -11.34 -5.91 20.02
CA ASN A 53 -10.50 -6.66 20.96
C ASN A 53 -9.57 -7.63 20.22
N ALA A 54 -10.08 -8.38 19.25
CA ALA A 54 -9.27 -9.28 18.43
C ALA A 54 -8.15 -8.54 17.69
N LEU A 55 -8.43 -7.36 17.13
CA LEU A 55 -7.42 -6.53 16.46
C LEU A 55 -6.35 -6.01 17.45
N LEU A 56 -6.77 -5.58 18.65
CA LEU A 56 -5.85 -5.16 19.71
C LEU A 56 -4.95 -6.31 20.17
N GLU A 57 -5.49 -7.53 20.31
CA GLU A 57 -4.73 -8.74 20.64
C GLU A 57 -3.72 -9.12 19.55
N MET A 58 -4.01 -8.80 18.28
CA MET A 58 -3.07 -8.92 17.16
C MET A 58 -1.99 -7.83 17.16
N GLY A 59 -2.04 -6.88 18.12
CA GLY A 59 -1.08 -5.78 18.25
C GLY A 59 -1.41 -4.57 17.36
N LEU A 60 -2.63 -4.48 16.84
CA LEU A 60 -3.08 -3.38 15.99
C LEU A 60 -3.78 -2.30 16.83
N GLU A 61 -3.57 -1.03 16.51
CA GLU A 61 -4.36 0.06 17.10
C GLU A 61 -5.72 0.16 16.40
N ALA A 62 -6.80 -0.26 17.08
CA ALA A 62 -8.14 -0.26 16.52
C ALA A 62 -9.17 0.42 17.43
N LYS A 63 -10.19 1.05 16.82
CA LYS A 63 -11.30 1.69 17.53
C LYS A 63 -12.61 1.64 16.73
N LEU A 64 -13.75 1.76 17.41
CA LEU A 64 -15.04 1.97 16.75
C LEU A 64 -15.14 3.37 16.12
N VAL A 65 -15.94 3.48 15.08
CA VAL A 65 -16.26 4.76 14.45
C VAL A 65 -17.46 5.40 15.14
N ALA A 66 -17.30 6.64 15.58
CA ALA A 66 -18.40 7.39 16.19
C ALA A 66 -19.54 7.59 15.17
N GLY A 67 -20.75 7.17 15.55
CA GLY A 67 -21.95 7.30 14.72
C GLY A 67 -22.12 6.22 13.63
N VAL A 68 -21.23 5.23 13.56
CA VAL A 68 -21.37 4.07 12.65
C VAL A 68 -21.03 2.80 13.40
N GLU A 69 -22.08 2.12 13.91
CA GLU A 69 -21.95 1.02 14.86
C GLU A 69 -21.16 -0.17 14.29
N GLU A 70 -21.35 -0.48 13.00
CA GLU A 70 -20.68 -1.60 12.35
C GLU A 70 -19.28 -1.28 11.80
N ALA A 71 -18.75 -0.07 12.04
CA ALA A 71 -17.47 0.34 11.47
C ALA A 71 -16.35 0.38 12.52
N VAL A 72 -15.21 -0.22 12.16
CA VAL A 72 -13.98 -0.24 12.94
C VAL A 72 -12.87 0.43 12.13
N GLN A 73 -12.08 1.26 12.78
CA GLN A 73 -10.92 1.93 12.23
C GLN A 73 -9.64 1.33 12.81
N ILE A 74 -8.68 1.01 11.94
CA ILE A 74 -7.34 0.54 12.27
C ILE A 74 -6.35 1.66 11.92
N ARG A 75 -5.43 1.99 12.83
CA ARG A 75 -4.45 3.07 12.59
C ARG A 75 -3.50 2.66 11.47
N VAL A 76 -3.29 3.57 10.52
CA VAL A 76 -2.20 3.42 9.55
C VAL A 76 -0.96 4.09 10.13
N LEU A 77 0.12 3.31 10.31
CA LEU A 77 1.41 3.79 10.78
C LEU A 77 2.28 4.24 9.62
N GLY A 78 3.13 5.24 9.86
CA GLY A 78 4.02 5.84 8.87
C GLY A 78 3.78 7.35 8.68
N PRO A 79 4.42 7.98 7.67
CA PRO A 79 5.32 7.38 6.71
C PRO A 79 6.66 6.93 7.34
N PHE A 80 7.13 5.75 6.98
CA PHE A 80 8.47 5.25 7.30
C PHE A 80 9.44 5.49 6.14
N ASP A 81 10.70 5.76 6.45
CA ASP A 81 11.74 5.88 5.43
C ASP A 81 12.06 4.52 4.81
N VAL A 82 11.99 4.45 3.48
CA VAL A 82 12.35 3.26 2.70
C VAL A 82 13.50 3.63 1.76
N LEU A 83 14.60 2.88 1.84
CA LEU A 83 15.77 3.09 1.01
C LEU A 83 15.65 2.30 -0.29
N GLU A 84 15.96 2.94 -1.41
CA GLU A 84 15.98 2.28 -2.71
C GLU A 84 17.21 1.38 -2.84
N LEU A 85 17.00 0.18 -3.40
CA LEU A 85 18.01 -0.84 -3.68
C LEU A 85 18.26 -0.93 -5.18
N GLU A 86 19.37 -1.56 -5.56
CA GLU A 86 19.76 -1.72 -6.96
C GLU A 86 18.78 -2.60 -7.76
N LYS A 87 18.38 -3.73 -7.18
CA LYS A 87 17.47 -4.69 -7.83
C LYS A 87 16.03 -4.25 -7.65
N LYS A 88 15.27 -4.25 -8.75
CA LYS A 88 13.89 -3.76 -8.78
C LYS A 88 12.89 -4.80 -9.24
N VAL A 89 11.73 -4.80 -8.59
CA VAL A 89 10.53 -5.51 -9.00
C VAL A 89 9.46 -4.49 -9.35
N VAL A 90 9.04 -4.47 -10.61
CA VAL A 90 7.98 -3.57 -11.07
C VAL A 90 6.66 -4.29 -10.94
N VAL A 91 5.69 -3.68 -10.27
CA VAL A 91 4.33 -4.22 -10.09
C VAL A 91 3.30 -3.33 -10.78
N ASP A 92 2.09 -3.83 -11.02
CA ASP A 92 0.99 -2.95 -11.45
C ASP A 92 0.57 -1.96 -10.37
N LYS A 93 -0.24 -0.98 -10.79
CA LYS A 93 -0.74 0.07 -9.91
C LYS A 93 -1.51 -0.49 -8.68
N PRO A 94 -2.50 -1.39 -8.81
CA PRO A 94 -3.22 -1.91 -7.64
C PRO A 94 -2.31 -2.64 -6.65
N THR A 95 -1.35 -3.41 -7.16
CA THR A 95 -0.36 -4.09 -6.32
C THR A 95 0.55 -3.08 -5.64
N ALA A 96 1.01 -2.04 -6.35
CA ALA A 96 1.83 -0.98 -5.77
C ALA A 96 1.14 -0.27 -4.60
N GLU A 97 -0.16 0.02 -4.74
CA GLU A 97 -0.98 0.64 -3.69
C GLU A 97 -1.13 -0.28 -2.47
N SER A 98 -1.39 -1.57 -2.69
CA SER A 98 -1.53 -2.55 -1.60
C SER A 98 -0.21 -2.79 -0.87
N VAL A 99 0.90 -2.89 -1.60
CA VAL A 99 2.24 -3.10 -1.04
C VAL A 99 2.70 -1.90 -0.22
N MET A 100 2.30 -0.69 -0.61
CA MET A 100 2.64 0.55 0.10
C MET A 100 2.13 0.55 1.55
N VAL A 101 1.05 -0.18 1.84
CA VAL A 101 0.45 -0.31 3.18
C VAL A 101 0.81 -1.63 3.88
N GLY A 102 1.80 -2.37 3.37
CA GLY A 102 2.36 -3.55 4.02
C GLY A 102 1.98 -4.90 3.41
N ALA A 103 1.24 -4.94 2.29
CA ALA A 103 0.95 -6.20 1.62
C ALA A 103 2.18 -6.81 0.94
N ASP A 104 2.20 -8.12 0.84
CA ASP A 104 3.17 -8.86 0.03
C ASP A 104 2.90 -8.70 -1.48
N VAL A 105 3.92 -9.01 -2.29
CA VAL A 105 3.78 -9.03 -3.75
C VAL A 105 3.48 -10.44 -4.21
N TYR A 106 2.29 -10.62 -4.80
CA TYR A 106 1.91 -11.87 -5.46
C TYR A 106 2.20 -11.83 -6.96
N ILE A 107 2.51 -13.00 -7.53
CA ILE A 107 2.88 -13.18 -8.94
C ILE A 107 1.96 -12.47 -9.95
N PRO A 108 0.62 -12.48 -9.82
CA PRO A 108 -0.26 -11.80 -10.77
C PRO A 108 -0.02 -10.29 -10.87
N GLY A 109 0.45 -9.67 -9.79
CA GLY A 109 0.71 -8.23 -9.71
C GLY A 109 2.07 -7.81 -10.29
N VAL A 110 2.95 -8.77 -10.57
CA VAL A 110 4.31 -8.50 -11.04
C VAL A 110 4.34 -8.24 -12.54
N LYS A 111 4.97 -7.14 -12.95
CA LYS A 111 5.23 -6.79 -14.36
C LYS A 111 6.65 -7.11 -14.81
N SER A 112 7.64 -7.00 -13.91
CA SER A 112 9.04 -7.26 -14.24
C SER A 112 9.88 -7.59 -13.00
N MET A 113 10.75 -8.60 -13.10
CA MET A 113 11.74 -9.00 -12.08
C MET A 113 13.10 -9.30 -12.74
N LYS A 114 13.56 -8.45 -13.66
CA LYS A 114 14.78 -8.71 -14.43
C LYS A 114 16.01 -8.78 -13.51
N GLY A 115 16.78 -9.86 -13.62
CA GLY A 115 18.03 -10.03 -12.86
C GLY A 115 17.86 -10.38 -11.38
N VAL A 116 16.61 -10.54 -10.91
CA VAL A 116 16.29 -10.92 -9.52
C VAL A 116 16.38 -12.44 -9.36
N ARG A 117 17.03 -12.88 -8.28
CA ARG A 117 17.07 -14.27 -7.83
C ARG A 117 16.34 -14.40 -6.49
N ARG A 118 15.86 -15.61 -6.20
CA ARG A 118 15.32 -15.98 -4.89
C ARG A 118 16.31 -15.62 -3.78
N GLY A 119 15.81 -14.98 -2.74
CA GLY A 119 16.56 -14.51 -1.58
C GLY A 119 17.14 -13.10 -1.73
N ASP A 120 17.14 -12.52 -2.93
CA ASP A 120 17.57 -11.14 -3.12
C ASP A 120 16.65 -10.15 -2.39
N GLU A 121 17.25 -9.15 -1.75
CA GLU A 121 16.52 -7.95 -1.33
C GLU A 121 16.33 -7.01 -2.52
N VAL A 122 15.09 -6.55 -2.70
CA VAL A 122 14.66 -5.83 -3.89
C VAL A 122 13.79 -4.63 -3.51
N SER A 123 13.91 -3.57 -4.29
CA SER A 123 12.93 -2.48 -4.28
C SER A 123 11.71 -2.88 -5.09
N VAL A 124 10.53 -2.75 -4.48
CA VAL A 124 9.26 -2.86 -5.18
C VAL A 124 8.87 -1.45 -5.65
N VAL A 125 8.62 -1.31 -6.95
CA VAL A 125 8.32 -0.02 -7.57
C VAL A 125 7.03 -0.05 -8.41
N SER A 126 6.34 1.09 -8.47
CA SER A 126 5.20 1.30 -9.35
C SER A 126 5.63 1.29 -10.83
N PRO A 127 4.69 1.23 -11.80
CA PRO A 127 5.02 1.38 -13.22
C PRO A 127 5.68 2.73 -13.56
N ARG A 128 5.54 3.74 -12.70
CA ARG A 128 6.15 5.07 -12.84
C ARG A 128 7.50 5.18 -12.11
N GLY A 129 7.95 4.10 -11.47
CA GLY A 129 9.20 4.07 -10.71
C GLY A 129 9.08 4.56 -9.26
N ASP A 130 7.87 4.76 -8.75
CA ASP A 130 7.68 5.18 -7.35
C ASP A 130 8.05 4.02 -6.42
N LEU A 131 8.97 4.23 -5.47
CA LEU A 131 9.35 3.23 -4.47
C LEU A 131 8.21 2.98 -3.48
N VAL A 132 7.67 1.77 -3.48
CA VAL A 132 6.53 1.40 -2.62
C VAL A 132 6.87 0.44 -1.49
N ALA A 133 7.98 -0.31 -1.59
CA ALA A 133 8.51 -1.12 -0.49
C ALA A 133 9.93 -1.60 -0.81
N VAL A 134 10.59 -2.14 0.22
CA VAL A 134 11.69 -3.11 0.09
C VAL A 134 11.17 -4.47 0.53
N GLY A 135 11.54 -5.51 -0.18
CA GLY A 135 11.13 -6.87 0.11
C GLY A 135 12.18 -7.91 -0.27
N ARG A 136 11.89 -9.18 0.01
CA ARG A 136 12.73 -10.32 -0.31
C ARG A 136 12.08 -11.17 -1.40
N ALA A 137 12.78 -11.38 -2.51
CA ALA A 137 12.29 -12.20 -3.60
C ALA A 137 12.16 -13.67 -3.16
N VAL A 138 11.01 -14.29 -3.38
CA VAL A 138 10.78 -15.71 -3.04
C VAL A 138 10.85 -16.63 -4.26
N ILE A 139 10.94 -16.07 -5.47
CA ILE A 139 11.14 -16.77 -6.74
C ILE A 139 12.25 -16.11 -7.56
N ASP A 140 12.82 -16.84 -8.51
CA ASP A 140 13.67 -16.23 -9.52
C ASP A 140 12.84 -15.47 -10.57
N GLY A 141 13.33 -14.34 -11.06
CA GLY A 141 12.64 -13.57 -12.09
C GLY A 141 12.42 -14.34 -13.41
N ARG A 142 13.23 -15.38 -13.66
CA ARG A 142 13.09 -16.28 -14.82
C ARG A 142 11.91 -17.24 -14.68
N GLU A 143 11.47 -17.52 -13.46
CA GLU A 143 10.34 -18.40 -13.17
C GLU A 143 8.99 -17.70 -13.35
N LEU A 144 8.98 -16.36 -13.35
CA LEU A 144 7.77 -15.54 -13.36
C LEU A 144 6.79 -15.93 -14.47
N PHE A 145 7.27 -16.15 -15.69
CA PHE A 145 6.42 -16.50 -16.84
C PHE A 145 5.82 -17.92 -16.77
N ARG A 146 6.37 -18.80 -15.93
CA ARG A 146 5.90 -20.18 -15.77
C ARG A 146 4.83 -20.30 -14.70
N LEU A 147 4.79 -19.36 -13.77
CA LEU A 147 3.90 -19.38 -12.61
C LEU A 147 2.70 -18.47 -12.85
N ARG A 148 1.50 -18.91 -12.45
CA ARG A 148 0.27 -18.10 -12.54
C ARG A 148 -0.17 -17.50 -11.21
N ARG A 149 0.27 -18.07 -10.09
CA ARG A 149 -0.13 -17.72 -8.72
C ARG A 149 1.01 -18.05 -7.77
N GLY A 150 1.00 -17.42 -6.60
CA GLY A 150 2.00 -17.61 -5.57
C GLY A 150 2.59 -16.28 -5.11
N LEU A 151 3.34 -16.33 -4.02
CA LEU A 151 4.13 -15.21 -3.51
C LEU A 151 5.32 -14.98 -4.45
N ALA A 152 5.64 -13.72 -4.74
CA ALA A 152 6.78 -13.31 -5.54
C ALA A 152 7.83 -12.54 -4.73
N VAL A 153 7.37 -11.67 -3.83
CA VAL A 153 8.21 -10.91 -2.90
C VAL A 153 7.50 -10.82 -1.55
N GLU A 154 8.21 -11.20 -0.49
CA GLU A 154 7.81 -10.96 0.90
C GLU A 154 8.15 -9.51 1.27
N ASN A 155 7.19 -8.75 1.79
CA ASN A 155 7.39 -7.35 2.16
C ASN A 155 8.17 -7.24 3.47
N LEU A 156 9.32 -6.57 3.44
CA LEU A 156 10.16 -6.34 4.61
C LEU A 156 9.93 -4.95 5.22
N LYS A 157 9.78 -3.94 4.36
CA LYS A 157 9.58 -2.55 4.79
C LYS A 157 8.82 -1.75 3.73
N SER A 158 7.67 -1.22 4.11
CA SER A 158 6.87 -0.29 3.32
C SER A 158 6.80 1.09 4.00
N PRO A 159 6.44 2.15 3.24
CA PRO A 159 6.23 3.49 3.81
C PRO A 159 5.09 3.51 4.82
N TYR A 160 4.08 2.67 4.67
CA TYR A 160 2.98 2.58 5.63
C TYR A 160 2.74 1.14 6.06
N LYS A 161 2.17 0.97 7.25
CA LYS A 161 1.80 -0.33 7.80
C LYS A 161 0.44 -0.22 8.50
N ILE A 162 -0.39 -1.23 8.30
CA ILE A 162 -1.57 -1.51 9.13
C ILE A 162 -1.14 -2.58 10.13
#